data_AF-A0A662UKJ0-F1
#
_entry.id   AF-A0A662UKJ0-F1
#
_cell.length_a   1.000
_cell.length_b   1.000
_cell.length_c   1.000
_cell.angle_alpha   90.00
_cell.angle_beta   90.00
_cell.angle_gamma   90.00
#
_symmetry.space_group_name_H-M   'P 1'
#
loop_
_entity.id
_entity.type
_entity.pdbx_description
1 polymer ?
#
loop_
_entity_poly.entity_id
_entity_poly.type
_entity_poly.pdbx_seq_one_letter_code
_entity_poly.pdbx_strand_id
1 'polypeptide(L)'
;MPKPSPREVIDNAAREGRAKLLEHEAYALIEQYGVPIPRIGLAKNPEEAGVLADKVGYPVVLKIVSPDIVHKSDVGGVVLDLKSREEVVKAAEAMLMTVRSKAPTARICGVLVQNMVPQGVEVIVGGLRDNVFDAVVMFGIGGIFVEVLRDVSFRVAPITVHEALE
;
A
#
# COMPACT_ATOMS: atom_id res chain seq x y z
N MET A 1 -21.17 2.16 7.64
CA MET A 1 -21.27 3.09 6.49
C MET A 1 -20.92 2.31 5.23
N PRO A 2 -21.61 2.55 4.10
CA PRO A 2 -21.23 1.95 2.83
C PRO A 2 -19.79 2.37 2.46
N LYS A 3 -18.99 1.45 1.91
CA LYS A 3 -17.66 1.78 1.38
C LYS A 3 -17.85 2.72 0.17
N PRO A 4 -17.03 3.77 0.01
CA PRO A 4 -17.10 4.63 -1.16
C PRO A 4 -16.83 3.81 -2.43
N SER A 5 -17.54 4.09 -3.52
CA SER A 5 -17.30 3.50 -4.82
C SER A 5 -15.89 3.81 -5.35
N PRO A 6 -15.35 3.03 -6.32
CA PRO A 6 -14.00 3.26 -6.82
C PRO A 6 -13.82 4.67 -7.42
N ARG A 7 -14.87 5.18 -8.07
CA ARG A 7 -14.90 6.54 -8.63
C ARG A 7 -14.84 7.60 -7.54
N GLU A 8 -15.59 7.42 -6.45
CA GLU A 8 -15.56 8.37 -5.32
C GLU A 8 -14.18 8.43 -4.66
N VAL A 9 -13.49 7.29 -4.54
CA VAL A 9 -12.10 7.25 -4.02
C VAL A 9 -11.16 8.09 -4.89
N ILE A 10 -11.23 7.93 -6.21
CA ILE A 10 -10.41 8.69 -7.17
C ILE A 10 -10.78 10.18 -7.14
N ASP A 11 -12.07 10.51 -7.19
CA ASP A 11 -12.56 11.89 -7.23
C ASP A 11 -12.24 12.65 -5.93
N ASN A 12 -12.24 11.97 -4.78
CA ASN A 12 -11.80 12.54 -3.50
C ASN A 12 -10.32 12.93 -3.55
N ALA A 13 -9.46 12.03 -4.02
CA ALA A 13 -8.02 12.31 -4.15
C ALA A 13 -7.75 13.46 -5.13
N ALA A 14 -8.45 13.49 -6.27
CA ALA A 14 -8.33 14.57 -7.24
C ALA A 14 -8.80 15.92 -6.66
N ARG A 15 -9.91 15.96 -5.90
CA ARG A 15 -10.40 17.17 -5.21
C ARG A 15 -9.40 17.71 -4.18
N GLU A 16 -8.62 16.83 -3.57
CA GLU A 16 -7.51 17.21 -2.66
C GLU A 16 -6.22 17.62 -3.41
N GLY A 17 -6.26 17.69 -4.75
CA GLY A 17 -5.11 18.04 -5.58
C GLY A 17 -4.04 16.94 -5.66
N ARG A 18 -4.39 15.70 -5.32
CA ARG A 18 -3.47 14.56 -5.34
C ARG A 18 -3.57 13.81 -6.66
N ALA A 19 -2.43 13.60 -7.30
CA ALA A 19 -2.31 12.70 -8.46
C ALA A 19 -2.11 11.22 -8.08
N LYS A 20 -2.01 10.93 -6.77
CA LYS A 20 -1.75 9.59 -6.21
C LYS A 20 -2.73 9.30 -5.07
N LEU A 21 -3.20 8.06 -5.04
CA LEU A 21 -3.94 7.53 -3.89
C LEU A 21 -2.99 7.23 -2.73
N LEU A 22 -3.48 7.40 -1.52
CA LEU A 22 -2.84 6.86 -0.33
C LEU A 22 -3.00 5.34 -0.30
N GLU A 23 -2.10 4.64 0.38
CA GLU A 23 -2.07 3.16 0.34
C GLU A 23 -3.41 2.52 0.79
N HIS A 24 -4.07 3.05 1.81
CA HIS A 24 -5.38 2.55 2.26
C HIS A 24 -6.51 2.83 1.26
N GLU A 25 -6.43 3.94 0.50
CA GLU A 25 -7.38 4.27 -0.56
C GLU A 25 -7.20 3.31 -1.75
N ALA A 26 -5.94 3.01 -2.11
CA ALA A 26 -5.62 2.06 -3.15
C ALA A 26 -6.12 0.64 -2.80
N TYR A 27 -5.90 0.18 -1.56
CA TYR A 27 -6.44 -1.09 -1.09
C TYR A 27 -7.97 -1.14 -1.14
N ALA A 28 -8.64 -0.09 -0.65
CA ALA A 28 -10.10 0.00 -0.69
C ALA A 28 -10.66 0.01 -2.12
N LEU A 29 -9.90 0.50 -3.09
CA LEU A 29 -10.26 0.48 -4.51
C LEU A 29 -10.13 -0.92 -5.10
N ILE A 30 -8.96 -1.57 -4.98
CA ILE A 30 -8.71 -2.86 -5.63
C ILE A 30 -9.52 -4.02 -5.01
N GLU A 31 -9.84 -3.91 -3.70
CA GLU A 31 -10.71 -4.88 -3.02
C GLU A 31 -12.11 -4.92 -3.67
N GLN A 32 -12.62 -3.78 -4.16
CA GLN A 32 -13.92 -3.72 -4.85
C GLN A 32 -13.90 -4.40 -6.23
N TYR A 33 -12.71 -4.60 -6.79
CA TYR A 33 -12.50 -5.37 -8.03
C TYR A 33 -12.15 -6.84 -7.76
N GLY A 34 -12.28 -7.30 -6.52
CA GLY A 34 -12.06 -8.71 -6.15
C GLY A 34 -10.59 -9.08 -5.95
N VAL A 35 -9.67 -8.11 -5.93
CA VAL A 35 -8.26 -8.37 -5.60
C VAL A 35 -8.15 -8.60 -4.09
N PRO A 36 -7.63 -9.76 -3.63
CA PRO A 36 -7.44 -10.01 -2.21
C PRO A 36 -6.43 -9.01 -1.62
N ILE A 37 -6.78 -8.43 -0.48
CA ILE A 37 -5.91 -7.50 0.26
C ILE A 37 -5.61 -8.05 1.65
N PRO A 38 -4.46 -7.70 2.26
CA PRO A 38 -4.24 -7.95 3.67
C PRO A 38 -5.25 -7.15 4.51
N ARG A 39 -5.51 -7.62 5.74
CA ARG A 39 -6.27 -6.85 6.73
C ARG A 39 -5.46 -5.62 7.11
N ILE A 40 -6.11 -4.46 7.06
CA ILE A 40 -5.50 -3.16 7.33
C ILE A 40 -6.37 -2.29 8.23
N GLY A 41 -5.74 -1.33 8.90
CA GLY A 41 -6.39 -0.21 9.59
C GLY A 41 -5.52 1.04 9.54
N LEU A 42 -6.12 2.22 9.41
CA LEU A 42 -5.41 3.50 9.45
C LEU A 42 -5.56 4.13 10.84
N ALA A 43 -4.46 4.22 11.58
CA ALA A 43 -4.38 4.88 12.88
C ALA A 43 -3.99 6.36 12.74
N LYS A 44 -4.54 7.24 13.59
CA LYS A 44 -4.17 8.65 13.69
C LYS A 44 -3.12 8.92 14.77
N ASN A 45 -2.92 7.99 15.69
CA ASN A 45 -1.92 8.07 16.76
C ASN A 45 -1.41 6.66 17.16
N PRO A 46 -0.31 6.57 17.92
CA PRO A 46 0.27 5.29 18.37
C PRO A 46 -0.70 4.39 19.14
N GLU A 47 -1.53 4.96 20.02
CA GLU A 47 -2.48 4.21 20.85
C GLU A 47 -3.55 3.54 19.98
N GLU A 48 -4.09 4.27 19.01
CA GLU A 48 -5.03 3.75 18.02
C GLU A 48 -4.39 2.66 17.16
N ALA A 49 -3.10 2.79 16.81
CA ALA A 49 -2.37 1.76 16.09
C ALA A 49 -2.32 0.45 16.90
N GLY A 50 -2.08 0.54 18.21
CA GLY A 50 -2.14 -0.61 19.12
C GLY A 50 -3.51 -1.29 19.11
N VAL A 51 -4.60 -0.52 19.26
CA VAL A 51 -5.98 -1.05 19.24
C VAL A 51 -6.33 -1.68 17.89
N LEU A 52 -5.87 -1.10 16.78
CA LEU A 52 -6.08 -1.65 15.45
C LEU A 52 -5.28 -2.94 15.24
N ALA A 53 -4.09 -3.05 15.80
CA ALA A 53 -3.27 -4.25 15.70
C ALA A 53 -3.97 -5.48 16.31
N ASP A 54 -4.65 -5.34 17.43
CA ASP A 54 -5.43 -6.45 18.02
C ASP A 54 -6.57 -6.93 17.12
N LYS A 55 -7.16 -6.02 16.34
CA LYS A 55 -8.24 -6.33 15.38
C LYS A 55 -7.70 -6.95 14.10
N VAL A 56 -6.55 -6.46 13.64
CA VAL A 56 -5.88 -6.92 12.42
C VAL A 56 -5.24 -8.30 12.62
N GLY A 57 -4.69 -8.56 13.80
CA GLY A 57 -4.03 -9.80 14.20
C GLY A 57 -2.53 -9.81 13.89
N TYR A 58 -1.76 -10.35 14.83
CA TYR A 58 -0.29 -10.39 14.82
C TYR A 58 0.29 -11.56 14.01
N PRO A 59 1.54 -11.44 13.51
CA PRO A 59 2.38 -10.23 13.54
C PRO A 59 1.89 -9.15 12.56
N VAL A 60 2.13 -7.88 12.90
CA VAL A 60 1.73 -6.73 12.08
C VAL A 60 2.92 -5.91 11.58
N VAL A 61 2.65 -5.14 10.55
CA VAL A 61 3.51 -4.13 9.95
C VAL A 61 2.91 -2.76 10.19
N LEU A 62 3.75 -1.78 10.51
CA LEU A 62 3.41 -0.37 10.47
C LEU A 62 4.01 0.27 9.22
N LYS A 63 3.21 1.08 8.52
CA LYS A 63 3.67 1.90 7.40
C LYS A 63 3.19 3.34 7.57
N ILE A 64 4.08 4.30 7.38
CA ILE A 64 3.69 5.71 7.38
C ILE A 64 2.78 6.01 6.18
N VAL A 65 1.71 6.77 6.41
CA VAL A 65 0.82 7.22 5.34
C VAL A 65 0.99 8.71 5.18
N SER A 66 1.52 9.12 4.02
CA SER A 66 1.73 10.52 3.66
C SER A 66 1.67 10.68 2.14
N PRO A 67 1.01 11.72 1.61
CA PRO A 67 1.07 12.05 0.19
C PRO A 67 2.47 12.52 -0.25
N ASP A 68 3.30 12.94 0.69
CA ASP A 68 4.61 13.55 0.43
C ASP A 68 5.77 12.53 0.55
N ILE A 69 5.48 11.30 1.03
CA ILE A 69 6.46 10.23 1.23
C ILE A 69 6.07 9.02 0.36
N VAL A 70 6.75 8.89 -0.78
CA VAL A 70 6.58 7.74 -1.69
C VAL A 70 7.43 6.55 -1.22
N HIS A 71 8.72 6.77 -0.96
CA HIS A 71 9.66 5.74 -0.49
C HIS A 71 9.70 5.72 1.05
N LYS A 72 8.74 5.00 1.64
CA LYS A 72 8.53 4.94 3.10
C LYS A 72 9.75 4.42 3.86
N SER A 73 10.44 3.41 3.33
CA SER A 73 11.59 2.80 3.99
C SER A 73 12.74 3.80 4.20
N ASP A 74 12.98 4.71 3.26
CA ASP A 74 14.07 5.69 3.31
C ASP A 74 13.96 6.63 4.52
N VAL A 75 12.72 6.94 4.91
CA VAL A 75 12.41 7.80 6.05
C VAL A 75 12.15 7.03 7.36
N GLY A 76 12.41 5.72 7.39
CA GLY A 76 12.08 4.88 8.54
C GLY A 76 10.57 4.68 8.74
N GLY A 77 9.79 4.88 7.68
CA GLY A 77 8.34 4.79 7.67
C GLY A 77 7.79 3.38 7.49
N VAL A 78 8.59 2.34 7.73
CA VAL A 78 8.15 0.93 7.71
C VAL A 78 8.79 0.21 8.90
N VAL A 79 7.97 -0.48 9.71
CA VAL A 79 8.43 -1.35 10.79
C VAL A 79 7.69 -2.68 10.68
N LEU A 80 8.43 -3.78 10.65
CA LEU A 80 7.93 -5.14 10.41
C LEU A 80 7.94 -5.97 11.71
N ASP A 81 7.29 -7.14 11.67
CA ASP A 81 7.36 -8.21 12.67
C ASP A 81 7.01 -7.80 14.10
N LEU A 82 6.00 -6.94 14.25
CA LEU A 82 5.49 -6.51 15.56
C LEU A 82 4.47 -7.51 16.08
N LYS A 83 4.66 -8.00 17.31
CA LYS A 83 3.97 -9.18 17.86
C LYS A 83 3.05 -8.87 19.04
N SER A 84 3.03 -7.63 19.51
CA SER A 84 2.19 -7.20 20.62
C SER A 84 1.71 -5.76 20.47
N ARG A 85 0.70 -5.40 21.25
CA ARG A 85 0.18 -4.02 21.30
C ARG A 85 1.26 -3.06 21.76
N GLU A 86 2.04 -3.46 22.76
CA GLU A 86 3.12 -2.66 23.34
C GLU A 86 4.21 -2.40 22.32
N GLU A 87 4.61 -3.41 21.54
CA GLU A 87 5.56 -3.26 20.44
C GLU A 87 5.05 -2.30 19.37
N VAL A 88 3.76 -2.40 19.02
CA VAL A 88 3.12 -1.52 18.03
C VAL A 88 3.10 -0.06 18.47
N VAL A 89 2.66 0.22 19.69
CA VAL A 89 2.61 1.60 20.21
C VAL A 89 4.01 2.22 20.22
N LYS A 90 4.99 1.50 20.78
CA LYS A 90 6.38 1.96 20.84
C LYS A 90 6.99 2.17 19.45
N ALA A 91 6.73 1.25 18.51
CA ALA A 91 7.21 1.38 17.14
C ALA A 91 6.57 2.56 16.40
N ALA A 92 5.27 2.81 16.60
CA ALA A 92 4.57 3.94 16.01
C ALA A 92 5.12 5.28 16.53
N GLU A 93 5.37 5.41 17.83
CA GLU A 93 6.02 6.60 18.42
C GLU A 93 7.40 6.84 17.80
N ALA A 94 8.25 5.82 17.78
CA ALA A 94 9.60 5.90 17.22
C ALA A 94 9.60 6.23 15.71
N MET A 95 8.68 5.64 14.95
CA MET A 95 8.47 5.93 13.54
C MET A 95 8.10 7.40 13.33
N LEU A 96 7.11 7.92 14.07
CA LEU A 96 6.67 9.31 13.91
C LEU A 96 7.79 10.31 14.24
N MET A 97 8.60 10.05 15.27
CA MET A 97 9.77 10.87 15.58
C MET A 97 10.79 10.85 14.45
N THR A 98 11.12 9.66 13.94
CA THR A 98 12.11 9.47 12.87
C THR A 98 11.67 10.12 11.56
N VAL A 99 10.41 9.90 11.16
CA VAL A 99 9.85 10.49 9.94
C VAL A 99 9.83 12.00 10.04
N ARG A 100 9.41 12.58 11.17
CA ARG A 100 9.41 14.05 11.37
C ARG A 100 10.82 14.64 11.32
N SER A 101 11.83 13.90 11.76
CA SER A 101 13.22 14.35 11.67
C SER A 101 13.74 14.31 10.23
N LYS A 102 13.45 13.25 9.48
CA LYS A 102 13.95 13.07 8.10
C LYS A 102 13.14 13.82 7.04
N ALA A 103 11.85 14.03 7.28
CA ALA A 103 10.91 14.68 6.37
C ALA A 103 10.05 15.70 7.13
N PRO A 104 10.65 16.81 7.63
CA PRO A 104 9.98 17.74 8.56
C PRO A 104 8.78 18.48 7.95
N THR A 105 8.74 18.61 6.63
CA THR A 105 7.66 19.27 5.89
C THR A 105 6.59 18.31 5.38
N ALA A 106 6.76 16.99 5.57
CA ALA A 106 5.83 16.00 5.07
C ALA A 106 4.52 15.99 5.87
N ARG A 107 3.39 16.00 5.16
CA ARG A 107 2.06 15.85 5.74
C ARG A 107 1.84 14.39 6.11
N ILE A 108 1.71 14.10 7.40
CA ILE A 108 1.44 12.74 7.89
C ILE A 108 -0.07 12.57 8.07
N CYS A 109 -0.66 11.64 7.32
CA CYS A 109 -2.09 11.31 7.40
C CYS A 109 -2.41 10.27 8.48
N GLY A 110 -1.41 9.48 8.90
CA GLY A 110 -1.53 8.44 9.91
C GLY A 110 -0.49 7.33 9.75
N VAL A 111 -0.71 6.23 10.47
CA VAL A 111 0.07 4.99 10.41
C VAL A 111 -0.86 3.86 9.96
N LEU A 112 -0.52 3.20 8.86
CA LEU A 112 -1.21 2.00 8.40
C LEU A 112 -0.72 0.81 9.22
N VAL A 113 -1.65 0.15 9.91
CA VAL A 113 -1.45 -1.15 10.56
C VAL A 113 -1.91 -2.23 9.59
N GLN A 114 -1.06 -3.19 9.27
CA GLN A 114 -1.33 -4.24 8.29
C GLN A 114 -0.86 -5.60 8.84
N ASN A 115 -1.63 -6.68 8.65
CA ASN A 115 -1.13 -8.00 9.05
C ASN A 115 0.03 -8.43 8.14
N MET A 116 1.03 -9.10 8.69
CA MET A 116 2.04 -9.75 7.87
C MET A 116 1.43 -10.94 7.13
N VAL A 117 1.63 -10.96 5.82
CA VAL A 117 1.29 -12.12 4.99
C VAL A 117 2.43 -13.14 5.05
N PRO A 118 2.15 -14.46 4.95
CA PRO A 118 3.18 -15.48 4.86
C PRO A 118 4.13 -15.23 3.69
N GLN A 119 5.35 -15.75 3.79
CA GLN A 119 6.25 -15.79 2.64
C GLN A 119 5.63 -16.62 1.51
N GLY A 120 5.88 -16.20 0.28
CA GLY A 120 5.39 -16.84 -0.92
C GLY A 120 6.16 -16.35 -2.14
N VAL A 121 5.67 -16.72 -3.31
CA VAL A 121 6.22 -16.20 -4.56
C VAL A 121 5.78 -14.75 -4.71
N GLU A 122 6.74 -13.82 -4.72
CA GLU A 122 6.46 -12.43 -5.00
C GLU A 122 6.27 -12.23 -6.49
N VAL A 123 5.18 -11.54 -6.86
CA VAL A 123 4.86 -11.16 -8.23
C VAL A 123 4.50 -9.69 -8.28
N ILE A 124 4.64 -9.08 -9.45
CA ILE A 124 4.18 -7.73 -9.73
C ILE A 124 3.10 -7.76 -10.79
N VAL A 125 2.03 -7.00 -10.55
CA VAL A 125 0.97 -6.72 -11.53
C VAL A 125 0.87 -5.21 -11.66
N GLY A 126 1.03 -4.71 -12.88
CA GLY A 126 0.98 -3.28 -13.18
C GLY A 126 -0.07 -2.96 -14.24
N GLY A 127 -0.59 -1.75 -14.20
CA GLY A 127 -1.40 -1.19 -15.28
C GLY A 127 -0.85 0.18 -15.67
N LEU A 128 -0.69 0.42 -16.97
CA LEU A 128 -0.22 1.70 -17.50
C LEU A 128 -1.04 2.14 -18.71
N ARG A 129 -0.96 3.43 -19.01
CA ARG A 129 -1.47 4.01 -20.27
C ARG A 129 -0.27 4.21 -21.20
N ASP A 130 -0.17 3.38 -22.21
CA ASP A 130 0.77 3.49 -23.31
C ASP A 130 0.27 4.50 -24.36
N ASN A 131 1.17 5.22 -25.01
CA ASN A 131 0.80 6.27 -25.97
C ASN A 131 0.24 5.71 -27.29
N VAL A 132 0.52 4.45 -27.60
CA VAL A 132 0.10 3.77 -28.84
C VAL A 132 -1.04 2.79 -28.54
N PHE A 133 -0.87 1.98 -27.50
CA PHE A 133 -1.77 0.87 -27.18
C PHE A 133 -2.78 1.19 -26.08
N ASP A 134 -2.73 2.40 -25.52
CA ASP A 134 -3.60 2.84 -24.44
C ASP A 134 -3.48 1.94 -23.18
N ALA A 135 -4.55 1.29 -22.71
CA ALA A 135 -4.48 0.52 -21.48
C ALA A 135 -3.68 -0.79 -21.66
N VAL A 136 -2.59 -0.94 -20.89
CA VAL A 136 -1.71 -2.13 -20.92
C VAL A 136 -1.57 -2.70 -19.51
N VAL A 137 -1.64 -4.02 -19.41
CA VAL A 137 -1.36 -4.79 -18.18
C VAL A 137 0.04 -5.38 -18.26
N MET A 138 0.76 -5.34 -17.14
CA MET A 138 2.09 -5.91 -16.93
C MET A 138 2.01 -7.00 -15.86
N PHE A 139 2.69 -8.12 -16.09
CA PHE A 139 2.90 -9.17 -15.09
C PHE A 139 4.38 -9.57 -15.05
N GLY A 140 4.91 -9.90 -13.87
CA GLY A 140 6.28 -10.43 -13.75
C GLY A 140 6.63 -10.89 -12.34
N ILE A 141 7.87 -11.37 -12.16
CA ILE A 141 8.39 -11.75 -10.85
C ILE A 141 8.65 -10.49 -10.02
N GLY A 142 8.22 -10.52 -8.76
CA GLY A 142 8.36 -9.43 -7.79
C GLY A 142 9.72 -9.42 -7.08
N GLY A 143 9.79 -8.66 -5.98
CA GLY A 143 10.98 -8.50 -5.17
C GLY A 143 11.94 -7.40 -5.64
N ILE A 144 13.08 -7.29 -4.96
CA ILE A 144 14.06 -6.21 -5.18
C ILE A 144 14.76 -6.27 -6.55
N PHE A 145 14.61 -7.36 -7.28
CA PHE A 145 15.30 -7.59 -8.56
C PHE A 145 14.44 -7.32 -9.80
N VAL A 146 13.20 -6.83 -9.64
CA VAL A 146 12.29 -6.51 -10.76
C VAL A 146 12.99 -5.66 -11.83
N GLU A 147 13.69 -4.60 -11.42
CA GLU A 147 14.38 -3.67 -12.34
C GLU A 147 15.60 -4.30 -13.03
N VAL A 148 16.20 -5.32 -12.42
CA VAL A 148 17.42 -5.97 -12.90
C VAL A 148 17.09 -7.11 -13.87
N LEU A 149 16.06 -7.90 -13.56
CA LEU A 149 15.75 -9.12 -14.30
C LEU A 149 14.98 -8.85 -15.60
N ARG A 150 14.25 -7.72 -15.70
CA ARG A 150 13.38 -7.37 -16.85
C ARG A 150 12.44 -8.51 -17.27
N ASP A 151 12.12 -9.40 -16.34
CA ASP A 151 11.28 -10.57 -16.56
C ASP A 151 9.81 -10.18 -16.36
N VAL A 152 9.29 -9.46 -17.35
CA VAL A 152 7.93 -8.95 -17.38
C VAL A 152 7.29 -9.25 -18.74
N SER A 153 6.01 -9.61 -18.72
CA SER A 153 5.16 -9.74 -19.90
C SER A 153 4.10 -8.64 -19.90
N PHE A 154 3.68 -8.25 -21.11
CA PHE A 154 2.67 -7.23 -21.32
C PHE A 154 1.52 -7.75 -22.19
N ARG A 155 0.31 -7.25 -21.94
CA ARG A 155 -0.88 -7.47 -22.77
C ARG A 155 -1.71 -6.18 -22.84
N VAL A 156 -2.31 -5.90 -23.99
CA VAL A 156 -3.25 -4.77 -24.16
C VAL A 156 -4.58 -5.15 -23.52
N ALA A 157 -5.14 -4.26 -22.69
CA ALA A 157 -6.41 -4.49 -22.02
C ALA A 157 -7.61 -4.15 -22.93
N PRO A 158 -8.77 -4.81 -22.77
CA PRO A 158 -9.03 -5.91 -21.84
C PRO A 158 -8.42 -7.24 -22.31
N ILE A 159 -7.98 -8.07 -21.35
CA ILE A 159 -7.45 -9.41 -21.61
C ILE A 159 -8.48 -10.50 -21.32
N THR A 160 -8.38 -11.60 -22.03
CA THR A 160 -9.11 -12.84 -21.79
C THR A 160 -8.39 -13.72 -20.78
N VAL A 161 -9.10 -14.71 -20.23
CA VAL A 161 -8.48 -15.73 -19.34
C VAL A 161 -7.40 -16.52 -20.08
N HIS A 162 -7.58 -16.77 -21.38
CA HIS A 162 -6.59 -17.48 -22.18
C HIS A 162 -5.27 -16.70 -22.26
N GLU A 163 -5.34 -15.41 -22.60
CA GLU A 163 -4.17 -14.52 -22.67
C GLU A 163 -3.47 -14.33 -21.31
N ALA A 164 -4.21 -14.49 -20.20
CA ALA A 164 -3.66 -14.40 -18.85
C ALA A 164 -2.91 -15.69 -18.41
N LEU A 165 -3.15 -16.82 -19.06
CA LEU A 165 -2.52 -18.11 -18.77
C LEU A 165 -1.30 -18.40 -19.65
N GLU A 166 -1.04 -17.57 -20.66
CA GLU A 166 0.12 -17.64 -21.57
C GLU A 166 1.34 -16.86 -21.05
#